data_AF-D0NHU1-F1
#
_entry.id   AF-D0NHU1-F1
#
_cell.length_a   1.000
_cell.length_b   1.000
_cell.length_c   1.000
_cell.angle_alpha   90.00
_cell.angle_beta   90.00
_cell.angle_gamma   90.00
#
_symmetry.space_group_name_H-M   'P 1'
#
loop_
_entity.id
_entity.type
_entity.pdbx_description
1 polymer ?
#
loop_
_entity_poly.entity_id
_entity_poly.type
_entity_poly.pdbx_seq_one_letter_code
_entity_poly.pdbx_strand_id
1 'polypeptide(L)'
;MYAKTYPSLTPVADPAARQRLQHSTAPPVLAGSPIKEKLLICAITERQLREIEAQRGGLTRREVLAASIRENAILNEHAAAEYPTTFAAVVTPGVNLQPQK
;
A
#
# COMPACT_ATOMS: atom_id res chain seq x y z
N MET A 1 -1.10 0.26 -15.55
CA MET A 1 -2.45 0.82 -15.75
C MET A 1 -3.22 0.60 -14.46
N TYR A 2 -3.83 1.65 -13.90
CA TYR A 2 -4.42 1.58 -12.56
C TYR A 2 -5.91 1.25 -12.68
N ALA A 3 -6.30 0.06 -12.30
CA ALA A 3 -7.61 -0.52 -12.62
C ALA A 3 -8.60 -0.47 -11.44
N LYS A 4 -8.13 -0.30 -10.20
CA LYS A 4 -8.96 -0.48 -9.01
C LYS A 4 -9.20 0.81 -8.25
N THR A 5 -10.33 0.85 -7.54
CA THR A 5 -10.68 1.94 -6.61
C THR A 5 -10.30 1.53 -5.19
N TYR A 6 -9.68 2.44 -4.44
CA TYR A 6 -9.34 2.24 -3.03
C TYR A 6 -9.95 3.37 -2.19
N PRO A 7 -10.98 3.09 -1.38
CA PRO A 7 -11.61 4.12 -0.56
C PRO A 7 -10.64 4.62 0.51
N SER A 8 -10.78 5.88 0.92
CA SER A 8 -10.18 6.35 2.16
C SER A 8 -10.75 5.56 3.33
N LEU A 9 -9.91 5.25 4.31
CA LEU A 9 -10.41 4.60 5.52
C LEU A 9 -11.34 5.54 6.28
N THR A 10 -12.35 4.96 6.90
CA THR A 10 -13.28 5.70 7.74
C THR A 10 -12.53 6.32 8.93
N PRO A 11 -13.06 7.44 9.46
CA PRO A 11 -12.62 7.96 10.75
C PRO A 11 -12.68 6.86 11.81
N VAL A 12 -11.68 6.87 12.69
CA VAL A 12 -11.56 5.87 13.77
C VAL A 12 -12.61 6.10 14.85
N ALA A 13 -12.99 5.03 15.55
CA ALA A 13 -14.03 5.10 16.56
C ALA A 13 -13.68 6.05 17.71
N ASP A 14 -12.44 5.99 18.20
CA ASP A 14 -11.95 6.84 19.30
C ASP A 14 -11.78 8.31 18.85
N PRO A 15 -12.41 9.28 19.54
CA PRO A 15 -12.31 10.70 19.16
C PRO A 15 -10.90 11.29 19.27
N ALA A 16 -10.10 10.84 20.24
CA ALA A 16 -8.75 11.38 20.46
C ALA A 16 -7.78 10.87 19.39
N ALA A 17 -7.83 9.59 19.05
CA ALA A 17 -7.11 9.00 17.93
C ALA A 17 -7.58 9.61 16.61
N ARG A 18 -8.88 9.91 16.46
CA ARG A 18 -9.42 10.57 15.27
C ARG A 18 -8.84 11.96 15.07
N GLN A 19 -8.74 12.76 16.13
CA GLN A 19 -8.12 14.08 16.05
C GLN A 19 -6.64 13.98 15.65
N ARG A 20 -5.90 13.00 16.20
CA ARG A 20 -4.49 12.76 15.84
C ARG A 20 -4.31 12.27 14.40
N LEU A 21 -5.27 11.52 13.86
CA LEU A 21 -5.24 10.95 12.51
C LEU A 21 -5.91 11.80 11.43
N GLN A 22 -6.51 12.93 11.81
CA GLN A 22 -7.38 13.73 10.94
C GLN A 22 -6.68 14.19 9.65
N HIS A 23 -5.38 14.48 9.72
CA HIS A 23 -4.60 15.00 8.60
C HIS A 23 -3.69 13.97 7.94
N SER A 24 -3.68 12.74 8.44
CA SER A 24 -2.78 11.68 7.98
C SER A 24 -3.50 10.56 7.23
N THR A 25 -4.80 10.72 6.99
CA THR A 25 -5.57 9.76 6.19
C THR A 25 -5.21 9.94 4.72
N ALA A 26 -4.78 8.86 4.08
CA ALA A 26 -4.47 8.86 2.66
C ALA A 26 -5.76 9.05 1.85
N PRO A 27 -5.74 9.93 0.82
CA PRO A 27 -6.93 10.24 0.04
C PRO A 27 -7.44 9.00 -0.73
N PRO A 28 -8.73 8.96 -1.10
CA PRO A 28 -9.25 7.89 -1.94
C PRO A 28 -8.53 7.86 -3.29
N VAL A 29 -8.32 6.65 -3.82
CA VAL A 29 -7.77 6.44 -5.17
C VAL A 29 -8.92 6.03 -6.08
N LEU A 30 -9.18 6.81 -7.12
CA LEU A 30 -10.20 6.51 -8.12
C LEU A 30 -9.66 5.53 -9.16
N ALA A 31 -10.51 4.62 -9.65
CA ALA A 31 -10.15 3.76 -10.78
C ALA A 31 -9.64 4.58 -11.97
N GLY A 32 -8.63 4.07 -12.68
CA GLY A 32 -7.97 4.77 -13.78
C GLY A 32 -6.93 5.81 -13.35
N SER A 33 -6.91 6.22 -12.08
CA SER A 33 -5.99 7.28 -11.61
C SER A 33 -4.58 6.75 -11.36
N PRO A 34 -3.53 7.50 -11.72
CA PRO A 34 -2.17 7.08 -11.45
C PRO A 34 -1.83 7.00 -9.96
N ILE A 35 -1.36 5.83 -9.50
CA ILE A 35 -0.75 5.70 -8.17
C ILE A 35 0.64 6.33 -8.22
N LYS A 36 0.68 7.61 -7.85
CA LYS A 36 1.92 8.36 -7.65
C LYS A 36 2.59 7.91 -6.35
N GLU A 37 3.91 8.00 -6.30
CA GLU A 37 4.72 7.71 -5.10
C GLU A 37 4.18 8.42 -3.83
N LYS A 38 3.76 9.68 -3.96
CA LYS A 38 3.12 10.43 -2.86
C LYS A 38 1.90 9.72 -2.25
N LEU A 39 1.06 9.08 -3.08
CA LEU A 39 -0.12 8.34 -2.59
C LEU A 39 0.29 7.09 -1.82
N LEU A 40 1.32 6.38 -2.31
CA LEU A 40 1.88 5.23 -1.63
C LEU A 40 2.45 5.63 -0.26
N ILE A 41 3.24 6.72 -0.21
CA ILE A 41 3.77 7.27 1.05
C ILE A 41 2.63 7.61 2.01
N CYS A 42 1.58 8.29 1.54
CA CYS A 42 0.43 8.59 2.38
C CYS A 42 -0.23 7.31 2.95
N ALA A 43 -0.42 6.27 2.14
CA ALA A 43 -1.03 5.02 2.57
C ALA A 43 -0.15 4.29 3.61
N ILE A 44 1.17 4.28 3.41
CA ILE A 44 2.14 3.75 4.37
C ILE A 44 2.03 4.53 5.69
N THR A 45 2.18 5.85 5.65
CA THR A 45 2.13 6.71 6.84
C THR A 45 0.80 6.54 7.61
N GLU A 46 -0.33 6.45 6.91
CA GLU A 46 -1.63 6.17 7.52
C GLU A 46 -1.62 4.86 8.32
N ARG A 47 -1.09 3.77 7.74
CA ARG A 47 -0.97 2.47 8.42
C ARG A 47 -0.07 2.56 9.64
N GLN A 48 1.10 3.20 9.54
CA GLN A 48 2.03 3.31 10.68
C GLN A 48 1.41 4.08 11.84
N LEU A 49 0.70 5.18 11.55
CA LEU A 49 0.05 5.98 12.59
C LEU A 49 -1.11 5.22 13.25
N ARG A 50 -1.91 4.48 12.47
CA ARG A 50 -2.97 3.63 13.03
C ARG A 50 -2.40 2.53 13.93
N GLU A 51 -1.22 1.99 13.61
CA GLU A 51 -0.53 1.01 14.46
C GLU A 51 -0.06 1.61 15.79
N ILE A 52 0.53 2.81 15.77
CA ILE A 52 0.93 3.55 16.98
C ILE A 52 -0.30 3.83 17.85
N GLU A 53 -1.38 4.29 17.26
CA GLU A 53 -2.61 4.59 17.99
C GLU A 53 -3.31 3.33 18.52
N ALA A 54 -3.19 2.19 17.83
CA ALA A 54 -3.64 0.90 18.36
C ALA A 54 -2.81 0.43 19.58
N GLN A 55 -1.50 0.67 19.59
CA GLN A 55 -0.65 0.40 20.76
C GLN A 55 -1.03 1.26 21.97
N ARG A 56 -1.56 2.47 21.72
CA ARG A 56 -2.12 3.38 22.75
C ARG A 56 -3.55 3.03 23.17
N GLY A 57 -4.15 1.98 22.58
CA GLY A 57 -5.53 1.59 22.84
C GLY A 57 -6.59 2.45 22.15
N GLY A 58 -6.19 3.41 21.31
CA GLY A 58 -7.10 4.30 20.58
C GLY A 58 -7.68 3.70 19.29
N LEU A 59 -7.13 2.58 18.81
CA LEU A 59 -7.70 1.81 17.70
C LEU A 59 -7.77 0.33 18.00
N THR A 60 -8.73 -0.31 17.34
CA THR A 60 -8.85 -1.76 17.29
C THR A 60 -7.85 -2.35 16.30
N ARG A 61 -7.47 -3.61 16.53
CA ARG A 61 -6.67 -4.40 15.56
C ARG A 61 -7.33 -4.49 14.18
N ARG A 62 -8.67 -4.47 14.13
CA ARG A 62 -9.44 -4.49 12.88
C ARG A 62 -9.21 -3.24 12.05
N GLU A 63 -9.13 -2.07 12.68
CA GLU A 63 -8.87 -0.81 11.97
C GLU A 63 -7.43 -0.73 11.44
N VAL A 64 -6.47 -1.32 12.16
CA VAL A 64 -5.08 -1.47 11.66
C VAL A 64 -5.04 -2.42 10.47
N LEU A 65 -5.71 -3.57 10.57
CA LEU A 65 -5.78 -4.55 9.49
C LEU A 65 -6.36 -3.96 8.21
N ALA A 66 -7.42 -3.14 8.32
CA ALA A 66 -8.00 -2.45 7.17
C ALA A 66 -6.99 -1.53 6.47
N ALA A 67 -6.15 -0.83 7.23
CA ALA A 67 -5.08 0.01 6.69
C ALA A 67 -3.98 -0.82 6.00
N SER A 68 -3.55 -1.91 6.62
CA SER A 68 -2.55 -2.81 6.02
C SER A 68 -3.05 -3.43 4.72
N ILE A 69 -4.32 -3.84 4.64
CA ILE A 69 -4.91 -4.39 3.40
C ILE A 69 -4.91 -3.33 2.29
N ARG A 70 -5.32 -2.10 2.62
CA ARG A 70 -5.37 -1.00 1.67
C ARG A 70 -3.98 -0.60 1.17
N GLU A 71 -3.01 -0.46 2.06
CA GLU A 71 -1.61 -0.18 1.71
C GLU A 71 -1.07 -1.24 0.75
N ASN A 72 -1.20 -2.53 1.11
CA ASN A 72 -0.71 -3.62 0.27
C ASN A 72 -1.35 -3.63 -1.12
N ALA A 73 -2.64 -3.33 -1.22
CA ALA A 73 -3.32 -3.27 -2.51
C ALA A 73 -2.78 -2.13 -3.39
N ILE A 74 -2.59 -0.94 -2.82
CA ILE A 74 -2.01 0.22 -3.50
C ILE A 74 -0.55 -0.06 -3.90
N LEU A 75 0.24 -0.66 -3.01
CA LEU A 75 1.63 -1.03 -3.26
C LEU A 75 1.75 -2.03 -4.42
N ASN A 76 0.94 -3.09 -4.41
CA ASN A 76 0.97 -4.11 -5.47
C ASN A 76 0.63 -3.52 -6.83
N GLU A 77 -0.34 -2.61 -6.89
CA GLU A 77 -0.73 -1.98 -8.15
C GLU A 77 0.30 -0.94 -8.62
N HIS A 78 0.94 -0.22 -7.70
CA HIS A 78 2.08 0.63 -8.00
C HIS A 78 3.26 -0.19 -8.53
N ALA A 79 3.63 -1.28 -7.85
CA ALA A 79 4.71 -2.16 -8.27
C ALA A 79 4.46 -2.78 -9.65
N ALA A 80 3.23 -3.20 -9.95
CA ALA A 80 2.86 -3.72 -11.26
C ALA A 80 2.93 -2.65 -12.37
N ALA A 81 2.76 -1.37 -12.03
CA ALA A 81 2.90 -0.26 -12.96
C ALA A 81 4.36 0.14 -13.18
N GLU A 82 5.17 0.18 -12.12
CA GLU A 82 6.57 0.63 -12.13
C GLU A 82 7.54 -0.48 -12.61
N TYR A 83 7.24 -1.74 -12.26
CA TYR A 83 8.05 -2.90 -12.59
C TYR A 83 7.21 -3.96 -13.36
N PRO A 84 6.88 -3.72 -14.64
CA PRO A 84 6.19 -4.70 -15.45
C PRO A 84 6.98 -6.01 -15.51
N THR A 85 6.29 -7.15 -15.53
CA THR A 85 6.85 -8.50 -15.47
C THR A 85 7.92 -8.78 -16.54
N THR A 86 8.00 -7.96 -17.59
CA THR A 86 9.07 -7.94 -18.59
C THR A 86 10.46 -7.66 -18.01
N PHE A 87 10.59 -6.97 -16.88
CA PHE A 87 11.89 -6.80 -16.19
C PHE A 87 12.40 -8.11 -15.55
N ALA A 88 11.52 -9.03 -15.17
CA ALA A 88 11.91 -10.32 -14.59
C ALA A 88 12.49 -11.29 -15.65
N ALA A 89 12.15 -11.12 -16.93
CA ALA A 89 12.66 -11.97 -18.01
C ALA A 89 14.13 -11.64 -18.39
N VAL A 90 14.60 -10.42 -18.11
CA VAL A 90 15.99 -9.99 -18.41
C VAL A 90 17.00 -10.54 -17.40
N VAL A 91 16.55 -11.00 -16.22
CA VAL A 91 17.39 -11.68 -15.21
C VAL A 91 17.27 -13.19 -15.31
N THR A 92 17.22 -13.73 -16.54
CA THR A 92 17.49 -15.15 -16.77
C THR A 92 18.97 -15.24 -17.14
N PRO A 93 19.90 -15.57 -16.22
CA PRO A 93 21.24 -15.90 -16.64
C PRO A 93 21.11 -17.18 -17.46
N GLY A 94 21.45 -17.10 -18.74
CA GLY A 94 21.61 -18.26 -19.60
C GLY A 94 22.69 -19.17 -19.02
N VAL A 95 22.30 -20.09 -18.15
CA VAL A 95 23.11 -21.25 -17.77
C VAL A 95 22.92 -22.27 -18.88
N ASN A 96 23.62 -22.04 -19.99
CA ASN A 96 23.81 -23.03 -21.03
C ASN A 96 25.07 -23.83 -20.69
N LEU A 97 24.97 -24.73 -19.72
CA LEU A 97 26.01 -25.75 -19.47
C LEU A 97 25.68 -26.97 -20.32
N GLN A 98 25.98 -26.89 -21.62
CA GLN A 98 26.12 -28.10 -22.42
C GLN A 98 27.51 -28.70 -22.16
N PRO A 99 27.62 -29.97 -21.74
CA PRO A 99 28.92 -30.64 -21.73
C PRO A 99 29.34 -30.90 -23.18
N GLN A 100 30.42 -30.26 -23.61
CA GLN A 100 31.10 -30.65 -24.86
C GLN A 100 31.65 -32.07 -24.66
N LYS A 101 31.33 -32.94 -25.62
CA LYS A 101 31.88 -34.29 -25.75
C LYS A 101 33.36 -34.26 -26.07
#